data_AF-A0A967MFL6-F1
#
_entry.id   AF-A0A967MFL6-F1
#
_cell.length_a   1.000
_cell.length_b   1.000
_cell.length_c   1.000
_cell.angle_alpha   90.00
_cell.angle_beta   90.00
_cell.angle_gamma   90.00
#
_symmetry.space_group_name_H-M   'P 1'
#
loop_
_entity.id
_entity.type
_entity.pdbx_description
1 polymer ?
#
loop_
_entity_poly.entity_id
_entity_poly.type
_entity_poly.pdbx_seq_one_letter_code
_entity_poly.pdbx_strand_id
1 'polypeptide(L)'
;MGTTRQLVEFTRAAVDEVVAVMDELTSAGDGKGWINIGPALTDEEAASVPVRSGLSAWFSGRGPAVPMATWTPAATARPRPAQVGVEHGTGPDALERLREAGSALPGTWTKRQDHAKHGIVADLPGEVPAGDVVRWMVDAVSVLSSGLVRRDAWMAVVHRPG
;
A
#
# COMPACT_ATOMS: atom_id res chain seq x y z
N MET A 1 17.29 -16.88 -5.79
CA MET A 1 16.06 -16.71 -6.60
C MET A 1 15.81 -15.23 -6.75
N GLY A 2 15.70 -14.74 -7.98
CA GLY A 2 15.44 -13.31 -8.23
C GLY A 2 13.98 -12.97 -7.96
N THR A 3 13.68 -11.67 -7.83
CA THR A 3 12.32 -11.16 -7.87
C THR A 3 12.20 -10.29 -9.11
N THR A 4 11.22 -10.58 -9.97
CA THR A 4 10.94 -9.72 -11.13
C THR A 4 10.08 -8.55 -10.69
N ARG A 5 10.47 -7.33 -11.08
CA ARG A 5 9.76 -6.10 -10.78
C ARG A 5 9.01 -5.61 -12.02
N GLN A 6 7.70 -5.37 -11.90
CA GLN A 6 6.87 -4.69 -12.90
C GLN A 6 6.31 -3.40 -12.31
N LEU A 7 6.15 -2.39 -13.16
CA LEU A 7 5.48 -1.13 -12.83
C LEU A 7 4.12 -1.10 -13.54
N VAL A 8 3.07 -0.68 -12.82
CA VAL A 8 1.72 -0.51 -13.35
C VAL A 8 1.24 0.88 -12.94
N GLU A 9 1.03 1.75 -13.93
CA GLU A 9 0.44 3.07 -13.72
C GLU A 9 -1.09 2.96 -13.74
N PHE A 10 -1.75 3.67 -12.83
CA PHE A 10 -3.21 3.61 -12.74
C PHE A 10 -3.81 4.87 -12.09
N THR A 11 -5.13 4.97 -12.15
CA THR A 11 -5.93 6.00 -11.47
C THR A 11 -6.94 5.35 -10.53
N ARG A 12 -7.54 6.12 -9.61
CA ARG A 12 -8.60 5.60 -8.72
C ARG A 12 -9.77 4.97 -9.47
N ALA A 13 -10.05 5.47 -10.68
CA ALA A 13 -11.15 4.98 -11.52
C ALA A 13 -10.78 3.74 -12.36
N ALA A 14 -9.49 3.46 -12.56
CA ALA A 14 -9.01 2.42 -13.47
C ALA A 14 -8.01 1.50 -12.77
N VAL A 15 -8.50 0.67 -11.84
CA VAL A 15 -7.67 -0.23 -11.02
C VAL A 15 -7.51 -1.64 -11.60
N ASP A 16 -8.12 -1.92 -12.76
CA ASP A 16 -8.29 -3.27 -13.30
C ASP A 16 -6.98 -4.03 -13.52
N GLU A 17 -5.91 -3.34 -13.97
CA GLU A 17 -4.61 -3.99 -14.17
C GLU A 17 -3.97 -4.40 -12.82
N VAL A 18 -4.07 -3.55 -11.79
CA VAL A 18 -3.58 -3.89 -10.44
C VAL A 18 -4.39 -5.05 -9.85
N VAL A 19 -5.71 -5.04 -10.06
CA VAL A 19 -6.62 -6.12 -9.65
C VAL A 19 -6.24 -7.44 -10.32
N ALA A 20 -6.01 -7.43 -11.64
CA ALA A 20 -5.60 -8.64 -12.37
C ALA A 20 -4.29 -9.23 -11.81
N VAL A 21 -3.34 -8.38 -11.42
CA VAL A 21 -2.10 -8.83 -10.76
C VAL A 21 -2.35 -9.39 -9.36
N MET A 22 -3.23 -8.76 -8.56
CA MET A 22 -3.60 -9.31 -7.24
C MET A 22 -4.28 -10.66 -7.35
N ASP A 23 -5.14 -10.85 -8.34
CA ASP A 23 -5.82 -12.10 -8.62
C ASP A 23 -4.83 -13.17 -9.10
N GLU A 24 -3.86 -12.82 -9.94
CA GLU A 24 -2.74 -13.68 -10.36
C GLU A 24 -1.95 -14.18 -9.13
N LEU A 25 -1.50 -13.26 -8.28
CA LEU A 25 -0.71 -13.58 -7.07
C LEU A 25 -1.52 -14.38 -6.05
N THR A 26 -2.82 -14.11 -5.94
CA THR A 26 -3.73 -14.87 -5.06
C THR A 26 -3.94 -16.29 -5.57
N SER A 27 -4.14 -16.45 -6.88
CA SER A 27 -4.36 -17.75 -7.53
C SER A 27 -3.15 -18.67 -7.44
N ALA A 28 -1.93 -18.12 -7.36
CA ALA A 28 -0.72 -18.89 -7.11
C ALA A 28 -0.75 -19.61 -5.75
N GLY A 29 -1.44 -19.04 -4.75
CA GLY A 29 -1.70 -19.66 -3.45
C GLY A 29 -0.48 -19.91 -2.55
N ASP A 30 0.73 -19.58 -3.00
CA ASP A 30 1.98 -19.84 -2.29
C ASP A 30 2.36 -18.72 -1.31
N GLY A 31 1.57 -17.64 -1.28
CA GLY A 31 1.77 -16.48 -0.42
C GLY A 31 3.02 -15.67 -0.75
N LYS A 32 3.58 -15.83 -1.96
CA LYS A 32 4.74 -15.09 -2.45
C LYS A 32 4.32 -13.93 -3.35
N GLY A 33 5.28 -13.03 -3.53
CA GLY A 33 5.05 -11.77 -4.23
C GLY A 33 4.32 -10.76 -3.35
N TRP A 34 4.36 -9.51 -3.79
CA TRP A 34 3.71 -8.39 -3.10
C TRP A 34 3.55 -7.22 -4.05
N ILE A 35 2.68 -6.29 -3.69
CA ILE A 35 2.45 -5.06 -4.43
C ILE A 35 2.67 -3.89 -3.47
N ASN A 36 3.47 -2.91 -3.91
CA ASN A 36 3.56 -1.61 -3.26
C ASN A 36 2.78 -0.58 -4.09
N ILE A 37 1.93 0.21 -3.45
CA ILE A 37 1.17 1.30 -4.07
C ILE A 37 1.61 2.62 -3.44
N GLY A 38 1.91 3.58 -4.31
CA GLY A 38 2.18 4.96 -3.94
C GLY A 38 1.78 5.92 -5.05
N PRO A 39 1.85 7.24 -4.79
CA PRO A 39 1.58 8.23 -5.82
C PRO A 39 2.68 8.18 -6.91
N ALA A 40 2.26 8.29 -8.17
CA ALA A 40 3.16 8.46 -9.30
C ALA A 40 3.59 9.94 -9.38
N LEU A 41 4.60 10.33 -8.61
CA LEU A 41 5.09 11.72 -8.54
C LEU A 41 5.79 12.14 -9.84
N THR A 42 5.63 13.39 -10.25
CA THR A 42 6.53 13.99 -11.26
C THR A 42 7.89 14.27 -10.64
N ASP A 43 8.92 14.51 -11.47
CA ASP A 43 10.25 14.91 -10.98
C ASP A 43 10.19 16.17 -10.10
N GLU A 44 9.33 17.12 -10.44
CA GLU A 44 9.13 18.36 -9.66
C GLU A 44 8.44 18.10 -8.32
N GLU A 45 7.41 17.25 -8.29
CA GLU A 45 6.76 16.86 -7.03
C GLU A 45 7.72 16.07 -6.16
N ALA A 46 8.47 15.13 -6.73
CA ALA A 46 9.48 14.35 -6.03
C ALA A 46 10.58 15.25 -5.42
N ALA A 47 10.99 16.30 -6.14
CA ALA A 47 11.94 17.29 -5.64
C ALA A 47 11.38 18.17 -4.50
N SER A 48 10.05 18.37 -4.46
CA SER A 48 9.36 19.14 -3.41
C SER A 48 9.07 18.36 -2.13
N VAL A 49 9.10 17.02 -2.20
CA VAL A 49 8.95 16.17 -1.03
C VAL A 49 10.11 16.46 -0.07
N PRO A 50 9.84 16.83 1.21
CA PRO A 50 10.90 17.15 2.15
C PRO A 50 11.92 16.02 2.21
N VAL A 51 13.16 16.35 1.81
CA VAL A 51 14.29 15.41 1.86
C VAL A 51 14.58 15.11 3.32
N ARG A 52 13.93 14.08 3.86
CA ARG A 52 14.34 13.44 5.11
C ARG A 52 15.57 12.57 4.79
N SER A 53 16.69 13.23 4.46
CA SER A 53 17.97 12.66 4.00
C SER A 53 17.89 11.58 2.90
N GLY A 54 18.29 11.93 1.67
CA GLY A 54 18.58 10.98 0.59
C GLY A 54 17.39 10.72 -0.34
N LEU A 55 17.59 10.97 -1.63
CA LEU A 55 16.59 11.09 -2.70
C LEU A 55 15.83 9.81 -3.10
N SER A 56 15.94 8.72 -2.36
CA SER A 56 15.46 7.43 -2.84
C SER A 56 15.31 6.39 -1.72
N ALA A 57 14.29 5.56 -1.88
CA ALA A 57 14.21 4.21 -1.34
C ALA A 57 13.86 4.07 0.14
N TRP A 58 12.58 3.81 0.39
CA TRP A 58 12.10 2.58 1.06
C TRP A 58 12.55 2.22 2.49
N PHE A 59 13.54 2.82 3.13
CA PHE A 59 13.98 2.40 4.48
C PHE A 59 14.63 3.56 5.24
N SER A 60 13.85 4.36 5.98
CA SER A 60 14.37 5.23 7.04
C SER A 60 13.56 5.04 8.32
N GLY A 61 14.22 5.06 9.49
CA GLY A 61 13.61 4.86 10.82
C GLY A 61 12.60 5.93 11.27
N ARG A 62 12.18 6.81 10.36
CA ARG A 62 11.15 7.86 10.56
C ARG A 62 9.99 7.75 9.55
N GLY A 63 9.86 6.63 8.83
CA GLY A 63 8.83 6.39 7.82
C GLY A 63 9.17 7.03 6.46
N PRO A 64 8.54 6.59 5.35
CA PRO A 64 8.82 7.12 4.02
C PRO A 64 8.38 8.59 3.92
N ALA A 65 9.05 9.37 3.07
CA ALA A 65 8.76 10.79 2.90
C ALA A 65 7.36 11.04 2.29
N VAL A 66 6.81 10.02 1.63
CA VAL A 66 5.43 9.91 1.18
C VAL A 66 4.91 8.54 1.62
N PRO A 67 3.70 8.42 2.18
CA PRO A 67 3.16 7.13 2.57
C PRO A 67 3.12 6.12 1.42
N MET A 68 3.22 4.85 1.77
CA MET A 68 3.17 3.74 0.83
C MET A 68 2.32 2.64 1.44
N ALA A 69 1.47 2.04 0.61
CA ALA A 69 0.71 0.87 1.01
C ALA A 69 1.34 -0.39 0.40
N THR A 70 1.37 -1.47 1.15
CA THR A 70 1.85 -2.78 0.71
C THR A 70 0.73 -3.80 0.85
N TRP A 71 0.55 -4.66 -0.14
CA TRP A 71 -0.32 -5.83 -0.06
C TRP A 71 0.48 -7.11 -0.28
N THR A 72 0.15 -8.15 0.49
CA THR A 72 0.67 -9.50 0.30
C THR A 72 -0.48 -10.50 0.22
N PRO A 73 -0.40 -11.51 -0.67
CA PRO A 73 -1.42 -12.55 -0.78
C PRO A 73 -1.41 -13.46 0.45
N ALA A 74 -2.53 -14.16 0.63
CA ALA A 74 -2.64 -15.25 1.59
C ALA A 74 -1.70 -16.40 1.21
N ALA A 75 -1.25 -17.16 2.21
CA ALA A 75 -0.44 -18.36 2.02
C ALA A 75 -1.25 -19.59 2.44
N THR A 76 -1.32 -20.60 1.55
CA THR A 76 -2.06 -21.85 1.83
C THR A 76 -1.21 -22.89 2.55
N ALA A 77 0.06 -23.07 2.13
CA ALA A 77 0.97 -24.08 2.68
C ALA A 77 1.34 -23.85 4.15
N ARG A 78 1.50 -22.58 4.55
CA ARG A 78 1.60 -22.14 5.94
C ARG A 78 0.53 -21.08 6.17
N PRO A 79 -0.66 -21.47 6.67
CA PRO A 79 -1.83 -20.61 6.71
C PRO A 79 -1.52 -19.22 7.28
N ARG A 80 -1.63 -18.21 6.41
CA ARG A 80 -1.51 -16.79 6.75
C ARG A 80 -2.52 -16.01 5.90
N PRO A 81 -3.30 -15.11 6.50
CA PRO A 81 -4.22 -14.27 5.73
C PRO A 81 -3.45 -13.35 4.77
N ALA A 82 -4.15 -12.87 3.75
CA ALA A 82 -3.67 -11.71 3.00
C ALA A 82 -3.55 -10.52 3.96
N GLN A 83 -2.57 -9.65 3.71
CA GLN A 83 -2.28 -8.55 4.62
C GLN A 83 -2.06 -7.27 3.83
N VAL A 84 -2.61 -6.17 4.34
CA VAL A 84 -2.22 -4.82 3.95
C VAL A 84 -1.36 -4.18 5.03
N GLY A 85 -0.40 -3.40 4.59
CA GLY A 85 0.36 -2.48 5.42
C GLY A 85 0.29 -1.06 4.84
N VAL A 86 0.37 -0.05 5.69
CA VAL A 86 0.57 1.35 5.26
C VAL A 86 1.68 1.95 6.09
N GLU A 87 2.80 2.23 5.44
CA GLU A 87 3.91 2.99 6.02
C GLU A 87 3.61 4.48 5.87
N HIS A 88 3.72 5.25 6.97
CA HIS A 88 3.43 6.69 6.97
C HIS A 88 4.30 7.44 7.98
N GLY A 89 4.42 8.75 7.80
CA GLY A 89 5.19 9.65 8.66
C GLY A 89 4.35 10.68 9.41
N THR A 90 3.06 10.42 9.61
CA THR A 90 2.06 11.39 10.12
C THR A 90 1.89 11.43 11.64
N GLY A 91 2.62 10.61 12.39
CA GLY A 91 2.50 10.54 13.85
C GLY A 91 1.48 9.49 14.33
N PRO A 92 1.10 9.50 15.63
CA PRO A 92 0.21 8.50 16.24
C PRO A 92 -1.22 8.63 15.72
N ASP A 93 -2.05 7.59 15.89
CA ASP A 93 -3.50 7.57 15.57
C ASP A 93 -3.80 7.66 14.06
N ALA A 94 -3.09 6.88 13.24
CA ALA A 94 -3.28 6.93 11.79
C ALA A 94 -4.66 6.40 11.37
N LEU A 95 -5.13 5.31 11.99
CA LEU A 95 -6.45 4.76 11.69
C LEU A 95 -7.58 5.70 12.07
N GLU A 96 -7.41 6.51 13.11
CA GLU A 96 -8.40 7.51 13.50
C GLU A 96 -8.50 8.62 12.46
N ARG A 97 -7.35 9.09 11.92
CA ARG A 97 -7.36 10.05 10.80
C ARG A 97 -8.01 9.47 9.55
N LEU A 98 -7.76 8.19 9.25
CA LEU A 98 -8.44 7.51 8.15
C LEU A 98 -9.96 7.48 8.37
N ARG A 99 -10.40 7.18 9.60
CA ARG A 99 -11.81 7.17 9.97
C ARG A 99 -12.47 8.54 9.80
N GLU A 100 -11.83 9.59 10.31
CA GLU A 100 -12.31 10.98 10.20
C GLU A 100 -12.40 11.45 8.74
N ALA A 101 -11.51 10.96 7.88
CA ALA A 101 -11.51 11.25 6.46
C ALA A 101 -12.48 10.39 5.62
N GLY A 102 -13.22 9.46 6.25
CA GLY A 102 -14.16 8.57 5.55
C GLY A 102 -13.54 7.29 4.96
N SER A 103 -12.26 7.03 5.24
CA SER A 103 -11.50 5.87 4.75
C SER A 103 -11.18 4.89 5.88
N ALA A 104 -12.11 4.72 6.83
CA ALA A 104 -11.95 3.85 7.98
C ALA A 104 -11.48 2.44 7.57
N LEU A 105 -10.68 1.80 8.41
CA LEU A 105 -10.37 0.38 8.24
C LEU A 105 -11.69 -0.42 8.24
N PRO A 106 -11.99 -1.22 7.20
CA PRO A 106 -13.23 -1.99 7.17
C PRO A 106 -13.37 -2.87 8.41
N GLY A 107 -14.56 -2.93 9.00
CA GLY A 107 -14.79 -3.66 10.26
C GLY A 107 -14.58 -5.17 10.18
N THR A 108 -14.55 -5.72 8.96
CA THR A 108 -14.23 -7.13 8.69
C THR A 108 -12.73 -7.41 8.68
N TRP A 109 -11.88 -6.38 8.64
CA TRP A 109 -10.42 -6.51 8.63
C TRP A 109 -9.89 -6.49 10.07
N THR A 110 -8.90 -7.33 10.34
CA THR A 110 -8.33 -7.44 11.69
C THR A 110 -7.10 -6.54 11.81
N LYS A 111 -7.21 -5.44 12.56
CA LYS A 111 -6.05 -4.60 12.91
C LYS A 111 -5.01 -5.44 13.66
N ARG A 112 -3.78 -5.45 13.13
CA ARG A 112 -2.60 -6.05 13.78
C ARG A 112 -1.70 -4.98 14.39
N GLN A 113 -1.63 -3.82 13.74
CA GLN A 113 -0.77 -2.72 14.15
C GLN A 113 -1.35 -1.37 13.71
N ASP A 114 -1.16 -0.35 14.53
CA ASP A 114 -1.28 1.06 14.18
C ASP A 114 -0.22 1.82 15.01
N HIS A 115 0.91 2.11 14.39
CA HIS A 115 2.07 2.64 15.10
C HIS A 115 2.74 3.79 14.35
N ALA A 116 2.96 4.90 15.03
CA ALA A 116 3.49 6.13 14.47
C ALA A 116 4.81 5.97 13.66
N LYS A 117 5.65 4.98 14.01
CA LYS A 117 6.93 4.71 13.32
C LYS A 117 6.91 3.50 12.39
N HIS A 118 5.99 2.57 12.60
CA HIS A 118 6.00 1.26 11.94
C HIS A 118 4.79 1.06 11.02
N GLY A 119 3.89 2.04 10.97
CA GLY A 119 2.73 2.04 10.11
C GLY A 119 1.56 1.23 10.66
N ILE A 120 0.58 1.08 9.79
CA ILE A 120 -0.62 0.27 9.97
C ILE A 120 -0.34 -1.12 9.39
N VAL A 121 -0.87 -2.15 10.05
CA VAL A 121 -0.95 -3.51 9.49
C VAL A 121 -2.33 -4.07 9.80
N ALA A 122 -2.99 -4.63 8.78
CA ALA A 122 -4.26 -5.32 8.94
C ALA A 122 -4.33 -6.60 8.12
N ASP A 123 -4.85 -7.65 8.75
CA ASP A 123 -5.16 -8.90 8.07
C ASP A 123 -6.53 -8.80 7.41
N LEU A 124 -6.61 -9.27 6.17
CA LEU A 124 -7.85 -9.31 5.38
C LEU A 124 -8.58 -10.62 5.68
N PRO A 125 -9.93 -10.61 5.68
CA PRO A 125 -10.70 -11.85 5.62
C PRO A 125 -10.45 -12.57 4.28
N GLY A 126 -10.80 -13.85 4.19
CA GLY A 126 -10.43 -14.72 3.06
C GLY A 126 -10.95 -14.25 1.69
N GLU A 127 -12.11 -13.59 1.64
CA GLU A 127 -12.70 -13.08 0.40
C GLU A 127 -12.95 -11.57 0.54
N VAL A 128 -12.01 -10.78 0.02
CA VAL A 128 -12.20 -9.34 -0.20
C VAL A 128 -11.98 -9.07 -1.69
N PRO A 129 -12.90 -8.41 -2.39
CA PRO A 129 -12.66 -8.00 -3.77
C PRO A 129 -11.36 -7.19 -3.86
N ALA A 130 -10.43 -7.60 -4.72
CA ALA A 130 -9.12 -6.95 -4.84
C ALA A 130 -9.24 -5.44 -5.14
N GLY A 131 -10.25 -5.04 -5.92
CA GLY A 131 -10.53 -3.63 -6.20
C GLY A 131 -10.82 -2.81 -4.94
N ASP A 132 -11.49 -3.38 -3.94
CA ASP A 132 -11.78 -2.68 -2.67
C ASP A 132 -10.52 -2.53 -1.82
N VAL A 133 -9.63 -3.53 -1.87
CA VAL A 133 -8.32 -3.46 -1.24
C VAL A 133 -7.47 -2.36 -1.86
N VAL A 134 -7.39 -2.31 -3.20
CA VAL A 134 -6.64 -1.27 -3.93
C VAL A 134 -7.18 0.11 -3.61
N ARG A 135 -8.51 0.30 -3.65
CA ARG A 135 -9.14 1.59 -3.33
C ARG A 135 -8.84 2.03 -1.91
N TRP A 136 -8.93 1.12 -0.93
CA TRP A 136 -8.59 1.43 0.45
C TRP A 136 -7.11 1.80 0.60
N MET A 137 -6.19 1.08 -0.06
CA MET A 137 -4.76 1.39 -0.04
C MET A 137 -4.47 2.79 -0.60
N VAL A 138 -5.11 3.13 -1.71
CA VAL A 138 -5.01 4.44 -2.37
C VAL A 138 -5.59 5.56 -1.49
N ASP A 139 -6.76 5.34 -0.88
CA ASP A 139 -7.36 6.25 0.09
C ASP A 139 -6.46 6.49 1.29
N ALA A 140 -5.96 5.40 1.89
CA ALA A 140 -5.09 5.47 3.05
C ALA A 140 -3.81 6.26 2.77
N VAL A 141 -3.17 6.00 1.62
CA VAL A 141 -1.98 6.75 1.19
C VAL A 141 -2.33 8.23 0.97
N SER A 142 -3.43 8.55 0.29
CA SER A 142 -3.82 9.95 0.06
C SER A 142 -4.07 10.71 1.35
N VAL A 143 -4.86 10.15 2.28
CA VAL A 143 -5.18 10.79 3.55
C VAL A 143 -3.91 11.00 4.37
N LEU A 144 -3.06 9.99 4.47
CA LEU A 144 -1.82 10.05 5.25
C LEU A 144 -0.70 10.83 4.55
N SER A 145 -0.90 11.26 3.30
CA SER A 145 0.07 12.10 2.59
C SER A 145 0.01 13.57 3.03
N SER A 146 -0.93 13.95 3.90
CA SER A 146 -1.07 15.31 4.42
C SER A 146 -1.11 16.40 3.32
N GLY A 147 -1.75 16.10 2.18
CA GLY A 147 -1.88 17.03 1.06
C GLY A 147 -0.67 17.14 0.11
N LEU A 148 0.36 16.29 0.30
CA LEU A 148 1.47 16.17 -0.65
C LEU A 148 1.06 15.53 -1.98
N VAL A 149 0.04 14.65 -1.95
CA VAL A 149 -0.52 14.00 -3.14
C VAL A 149 -1.70 14.79 -3.64
N ARG A 150 -1.58 15.39 -4.82
CA ARG A 150 -2.61 16.27 -5.42
C ARG A 150 -3.23 15.75 -6.70
N ARG A 151 -2.57 14.79 -7.35
CA ARG A 151 -3.01 14.20 -8.61
C ARG A 151 -3.56 12.81 -8.39
N ASP A 152 -4.54 12.43 -9.20
CA ASP A 152 -5.00 11.04 -9.29
C ASP A 152 -4.12 10.25 -10.25
N ALA A 153 -2.86 10.08 -9.85
CA ALA A 153 -1.86 9.32 -10.59
C ALA A 153 -1.12 8.43 -9.61
N TRP A 154 -1.19 7.13 -9.85
CA TRP A 154 -0.70 6.10 -8.94
C TRP A 154 0.21 5.13 -9.65
N MET A 155 1.13 4.57 -8.88
CA MET A 155 2.07 3.57 -9.34
C MET A 155 1.96 2.35 -8.42
N ALA A 156 1.71 1.19 -9.01
CA ALA A 156 1.87 -0.10 -8.37
C ALA A 156 3.21 -0.72 -8.79
N VAL A 157 4.03 -1.06 -7.80
CA VAL A 157 5.25 -1.83 -7.99
C VAL A 157 4.97 -3.27 -7.62
N VAL A 158 4.93 -4.12 -8.62
CA VAL A 158 4.64 -5.55 -8.49
C VAL A 158 5.93 -6.32 -8.35
N HIS A 159 6.00 -7.15 -7.32
CA HIS A 159 7.13 -8.04 -7.06
C HIS A 159 6.67 -9.48 -7.20
N ARG A 160 7.22 -10.20 -8.18
CA ARG A 160 6.92 -11.62 -8.41
C ARG A 160 8.07 -12.52 -7.95
N PRO A 161 7.79 -13.69 -7.36
CA PRO A 161 8.82 -14.70 -7.18
C PRO A 161 9.36 -15.11 -8.56
N GLY A 162 10.69 -15.13 -8.72
CA GLY A 162 11.36 -15.64 -9.93
C GLY A 162 11.83 -17.08 -9.79
#